data_AF-A0A946MED5-F1
#
_entry.id   AF-A0A946MED5-F1
#
_cell.length_a   1.000
_cell.length_b   1.000
_cell.length_c   1.000
_cell.angle_alpha   90.00
_cell.angle_beta   90.00
_cell.angle_gamma   90.00
#
_symmetry.space_group_name_H-M   'P 1'
#
loop_
_entity.id
_entity.type
_entity.pdbx_description
1 polymer ?
#
loop_
_entity_poly.entity_id
_entity_poly.type
_entity_poly.pdbx_seq_one_letter_code
_entity_poly.pdbx_strand_id
1 'polypeptide(L)'
;MFSALKLLRVAVLLTALTIVNHATVFAAAITLHVTPDQENALYQVGETASLNVSVTEGGKQITTGVIDFMADNFLETVSAKTGIKLEAKPVTIKLASDKPQFIRCHVTYTPATGKPIMLTVAVGFSVTKIRPGLPVPDDFDAFWDKQRAELAKVKMASTSTRVEYSDSQLECFDVQVTCVAPRPVSGYYAKQKDAAEKSSPAILWVHGAGVRSSSLGAAVIGARAGMLSMDINAHGIANGKTADFYKAQTSGPLKDYRFSGREDRDTIYFRHMYLRIVRAIDFLTSQPEWDGKNVIVIGHSQGGGQALVAGGIDDRVTVIASGVPAICDHGGREKGQINGWPKIVPYDASGVADAKALEASRYIDAVNFASRFQGKAIMSVGFVDSVCPPSSCYAAFNVLDVKPGYKTMLNEPLMGHAAPAHIKDAFFEFIKRSLK
;
A
#
# COMPACT_ATOMS: atom_id res chain seq x y z
N MET A 1 37.43 28.75 -85.66
CA MET A 1 37.16 30.20 -85.75
C MET A 1 37.02 30.74 -84.33
N PHE A 2 37.66 31.88 -84.11
CA PHE A 2 37.96 32.61 -82.87
C PHE A 2 36.90 32.77 -81.76
N SER A 3 37.44 32.96 -80.54
CA SER A 3 37.09 34.02 -79.55
C SER A 3 36.21 33.69 -78.32
N ALA A 4 36.89 33.37 -77.23
CA ALA A 4 36.93 33.99 -75.88
C ALA A 4 35.85 34.97 -75.33
N LEU A 5 35.87 35.05 -73.97
CA LEU A 5 35.25 35.95 -72.96
C LEU A 5 34.03 35.33 -72.24
N LYS A 6 33.85 35.41 -70.91
CA LYS A 6 34.33 36.39 -69.91
C LYS A 6 34.22 35.80 -68.48
N LEU A 7 35.11 36.25 -67.59
CA LEU A 7 35.13 36.00 -66.15
C LEU A 7 33.86 36.47 -65.42
N LEU A 8 33.50 35.79 -64.32
CA LEU A 8 32.97 36.46 -63.13
C LEU A 8 33.56 35.83 -61.86
N ARG A 9 34.23 36.66 -61.06
CA ARG A 9 34.78 36.34 -59.74
C ARG A 9 33.68 36.42 -58.70
N VAL A 10 33.55 35.42 -57.83
CA VAL A 10 32.85 35.54 -56.54
C VAL A 10 33.84 35.12 -55.46
N ALA A 11 34.25 36.09 -54.64
CA ALA A 11 35.08 35.87 -53.47
C ALA A 11 34.20 35.33 -52.33
N VAL A 12 34.50 34.13 -51.83
CA VAL A 12 33.87 33.57 -50.63
C VAL A 12 34.71 33.97 -49.42
N LEU A 13 34.13 34.81 -48.56
CA LEU A 13 34.68 35.20 -47.27
C LEU A 13 34.49 34.04 -46.29
N LEU A 14 35.55 33.27 -45.98
CA LEU A 14 35.51 32.28 -44.90
C LEU A 14 35.56 33.00 -43.55
N THR A 15 34.44 33.01 -42.83
CA THR A 15 34.38 33.37 -41.40
C THR A 15 34.75 32.13 -40.59
N ALA A 16 35.88 32.19 -39.89
CA ALA A 16 36.30 31.14 -38.96
C ALA A 16 35.42 31.18 -37.70
N LEU A 17 34.54 30.18 -37.55
CA LEU A 17 33.74 29.97 -36.36
C LEU A 17 34.61 29.25 -35.30
N THR A 18 35.01 29.96 -34.25
CA THR A 18 35.68 29.36 -33.09
C THR A 18 34.65 28.59 -32.24
N ILE A 19 34.67 27.27 -32.33
CA ILE A 19 33.88 26.39 -31.47
C ILE A 19 34.54 26.37 -30.08
N VAL A 20 33.95 27.07 -29.12
CA VAL A 20 34.35 26.99 -27.70
C VAL A 20 33.72 25.74 -27.10
N ASN A 21 34.50 24.65 -27.02
CA ASN A 21 34.14 23.45 -26.27
C ASN A 21 34.04 23.80 -24.77
N HIS A 22 32.82 23.95 -24.25
CA HIS A 22 32.60 23.99 -22.81
C HIS A 22 32.56 22.55 -22.29
N ALA A 23 33.66 22.08 -21.70
CA ALA A 23 33.65 20.88 -20.90
C ALA A 23 32.88 21.15 -19.60
N THR A 24 31.65 20.65 -19.53
CA THR A 24 30.86 20.67 -18.28
C THR A 24 31.37 19.54 -17.38
N VAL A 25 32.14 19.89 -16.35
CA VAL A 25 32.51 18.95 -15.29
C VAL A 25 31.34 18.88 -14.32
N PHE A 26 30.61 17.75 -14.31
CA PHE A 26 29.63 17.49 -13.26
C PHE A 26 30.37 17.13 -11.97
N ALA A 27 30.02 17.79 -10.86
CA ALA A 27 30.49 17.38 -9.55
C ALA A 27 30.06 15.93 -9.26
N ALA A 28 30.96 15.14 -8.68
CA ALA A 28 30.66 13.77 -8.32
C ALA A 28 29.53 13.72 -7.26
N ALA A 29 28.57 12.80 -7.42
CA ALA A 29 27.44 12.71 -6.52
C ALA A 29 27.86 12.14 -5.15
N ILE A 30 27.48 12.83 -4.07
CA ILE A 30 27.59 12.34 -2.70
C ILE A 30 26.42 11.38 -2.42
N THR A 31 26.72 10.23 -1.84
CA THR A 31 25.75 9.21 -1.43
C THR A 31 25.98 8.84 0.04
N LEU A 32 24.92 8.91 0.84
CA LEU A 32 24.90 8.43 2.23
C LEU A 32 24.41 6.97 2.24
N HIS A 33 25.18 6.09 2.86
CA HIS A 33 24.84 4.69 3.06
C HIS A 33 24.57 4.45 4.54
N VAL A 34 23.44 3.80 4.84
CA VAL A 34 23.10 3.35 6.19
C VAL A 34 22.61 1.92 6.06
N THR A 35 23.35 0.97 6.62
CA THR A 35 23.11 -0.46 6.41
C THR A 35 23.03 -1.18 7.76
N PRO A 36 21.92 -1.86 8.07
CA PRO A 36 21.85 -2.76 9.21
C PRO A 36 22.85 -3.93 9.08
N ASP A 37 23.36 -4.43 10.19
CA ASP A 37 24.26 -5.58 10.22
C ASP A 37 23.58 -6.91 9.90
N GLN A 38 22.26 -6.99 10.02
CA GLN A 38 21.44 -8.08 9.46
C GLN A 38 20.68 -7.63 8.21
N GLU A 39 20.79 -8.40 7.13
CA GLU A 39 20.17 -8.10 5.83
C GLU A 39 18.65 -7.90 5.92
N ASN A 40 17.97 -8.68 6.75
CA ASN A 40 16.52 -8.59 6.95
C ASN A 40 16.09 -7.48 7.93
N ALA A 41 17.05 -6.81 8.59
CA ALA A 41 16.82 -5.78 9.62
C ALA A 41 15.89 -6.22 10.78
N LEU A 42 15.86 -7.52 11.10
CA LEU A 42 15.05 -8.08 12.17
C LEU A 42 15.92 -8.68 13.28
N TYR A 43 15.55 -8.38 14.53
CA TYR A 43 16.29 -8.75 15.74
C TYR A 43 15.32 -9.29 16.78
N GLN A 44 15.82 -9.91 17.85
CA GLN A 44 15.06 -10.23 19.05
C GLN A 44 15.18 -9.11 20.09
N VAL A 45 14.15 -8.95 20.92
CA VAL A 45 14.23 -8.14 22.13
C VAL A 45 15.43 -8.59 22.98
N GLY A 46 16.21 -7.61 23.46
CA GLY A 46 17.48 -7.85 24.16
C GLY A 46 18.72 -7.92 23.26
N GLU A 47 18.56 -8.10 21.94
CA GLU A 47 19.68 -7.95 20.99
C GLU A 47 19.97 -6.47 20.70
N THR A 48 21.19 -6.20 20.21
CA THR A 48 21.59 -4.88 19.72
C THR A 48 21.71 -4.92 18.20
N ALA A 49 20.93 -4.10 17.52
CA ALA A 49 21.07 -3.83 16.09
C ALA A 49 22.18 -2.80 15.86
N SER A 50 23.03 -3.04 14.86
CA SER A 50 24.10 -2.12 14.47
C SER A 50 23.84 -1.56 13.07
N LEU A 51 23.68 -0.24 12.97
CA LEU A 51 23.59 0.46 11.69
C LEU A 51 24.96 1.03 11.33
N ASN A 52 25.54 0.56 10.24
CA ASN A 52 26.80 1.07 9.71
C ASN A 52 26.54 2.23 8.77
N VAL A 53 27.13 3.38 9.07
CA VAL A 53 27.01 4.62 8.32
C VAL A 53 28.31 4.92 7.60
N SER A 54 28.24 5.12 6.29
CA SER A 54 29.35 5.57 5.46
C SER A 54 28.87 6.55 4.40
N VAL A 55 29.78 7.34 3.86
CA VAL A 55 29.48 8.34 2.82
C VAL A 55 30.49 8.19 1.70
N THR A 56 30.00 8.23 0.47
CA THR A 56 30.84 8.15 -0.73
C THR A 56 30.60 9.34 -1.66
N GLU A 57 31.64 9.88 -2.26
CA GLU A 57 31.58 10.87 -3.34
C GLU A 57 32.22 10.27 -4.60
N GLY A 58 31.44 10.15 -5.68
CA GLY A 58 31.92 9.51 -6.92
C GLY A 58 32.36 8.05 -6.71
N GLY A 59 31.71 7.35 -5.78
CA GLY A 59 32.03 5.96 -5.42
C GLY A 59 33.23 5.78 -4.47
N LYS A 60 33.92 6.85 -4.09
CA LYS A 60 35.02 6.80 -3.12
C LYS A 60 34.54 7.25 -1.75
N GLN A 61 34.92 6.52 -0.70
CA GLN A 61 34.58 6.91 0.66
C GLN A 61 35.20 8.26 1.01
N ILE A 62 34.40 9.13 1.64
CA ILE A 62 34.86 10.40 2.20
C ILE A 62 34.85 10.34 3.73
N THR A 63 35.72 11.13 4.35
CA THR A 63 35.97 11.13 5.80
C THR A 63 35.85 12.52 6.42
N THR A 64 35.23 13.46 5.70
CA THR A 64 34.97 14.82 6.16
C THR A 64 33.48 15.04 6.35
N GLY A 65 33.11 16.05 7.14
CA GLY A 65 31.72 16.31 7.50
C GLY A 65 31.29 15.63 8.80
N VAL A 66 30.00 15.72 9.08
CA VAL A 66 29.41 15.33 10.36
C VAL A 66 28.17 14.47 10.13
N ILE A 67 27.99 13.46 10.98
CA ILE A 67 26.78 12.64 11.07
C ILE A 67 26.00 13.06 12.32
N ASP A 68 24.71 13.30 12.12
CA ASP A 68 23.71 13.40 13.18
C ASP A 68 22.72 12.23 13.00
N PHE A 69 22.19 11.70 14.09
CA PHE A 69 21.07 10.76 14.03
C PHE A 69 20.01 11.03 15.07
N MET A 70 18.77 10.69 14.71
CA MET A 70 17.62 10.60 15.60
C MET A 70 16.91 9.28 15.35
N ALA A 71 16.77 8.46 16.38
CA ALA A 71 15.98 7.24 16.35
C ALA A 71 14.65 7.45 17.06
N ASP A 72 13.56 6.94 16.49
CA ASP A 72 12.20 7.01 17.05
C ASP A 72 11.43 5.70 16.85
N ASN A 73 10.37 5.51 17.64
CA ASN A 73 9.43 4.39 17.51
C ASN A 73 8.12 4.81 16.81
N PHE A 74 8.19 5.82 15.94
CA PHE A 74 7.07 6.53 15.28
C PHE A 74 6.19 7.41 16.18
N LEU A 75 6.35 7.36 17.50
CA LEU A 75 5.63 8.22 18.45
C LEU A 75 6.59 9.15 19.19
N GLU A 76 7.70 8.61 19.67
CA GLU A 76 8.65 9.33 20.50
C GLU A 76 10.09 9.02 20.08
N THR A 77 10.98 9.96 20.36
CA THR A 77 12.42 9.78 20.17
C THR A 77 12.95 8.80 21.22
N VAL A 78 13.65 7.76 20.75
CA VAL A 78 14.27 6.75 21.63
C VAL A 78 15.75 7.03 21.90
N SER A 79 16.44 7.68 20.94
CA SER A 79 17.86 8.02 21.06
C SER A 79 18.21 9.07 20.01
N ALA A 80 19.16 9.95 20.31
CA ALA A 80 19.69 10.90 19.34
C ALA A 80 21.14 11.26 19.68
N LYS A 81 21.92 11.59 18.67
CA LYS A 81 23.27 12.13 18.83
C LYS A 81 23.62 13.03 17.66
N THR A 82 24.30 14.13 17.94
CA THR A 82 24.77 15.09 16.95
C THR A 82 26.29 15.22 16.98
N GLY A 83 26.87 15.78 15.92
CA GLY A 83 28.29 16.14 15.90
C GLY A 83 29.25 14.96 15.74
N ILE A 84 28.79 13.80 15.24
CA ILE A 84 29.67 12.64 15.07
C ILE A 84 30.56 12.89 13.86
N LYS A 85 31.87 13.04 14.09
CA LYS A 85 32.84 13.22 13.00
C LYS A 85 32.89 11.97 12.14
N LEU A 86 32.85 12.16 10.82
CA LEU A 86 33.09 11.07 9.88
C LEU A 86 34.58 10.71 9.91
N GLU A 87 34.89 9.41 9.88
CA GLU A 87 36.27 8.90 9.91
C GLU A 87 36.45 7.81 8.83
N ALA A 88 37.66 7.26 8.71
CA ALA A 88 37.94 6.17 7.77
C ALA A 88 37.15 4.88 8.10
N LYS A 89 36.85 4.65 9.38
CA LYS A 89 35.97 3.55 9.82
C LYS A 89 34.50 4.02 9.75
N PRO A 90 33.56 3.15 9.33
CA PRO A 90 32.14 3.46 9.37
C PRO A 90 31.70 3.86 10.79
N VAL A 91 30.82 4.87 10.87
CA VAL A 91 30.17 5.22 12.14
C VAL A 91 29.12 4.15 12.41
N THR A 92 29.19 3.50 13.57
CA THR A 92 28.19 2.49 13.98
C THR A 92 27.20 3.08 14.97
N ILE A 93 25.93 3.13 14.59
CA ILE A 93 24.80 3.49 15.47
C ILE A 93 24.25 2.19 16.06
N LYS A 94 24.17 2.11 17.39
CA LYS A 94 23.62 0.95 18.10
C LYS A 94 22.20 1.24 18.57
N LEU A 95 21.28 0.36 18.23
CA LEU A 95 19.88 0.42 18.64
C LEU A 95 19.52 -0.88 19.37
N ALA A 96 18.75 -0.77 20.44
CA ALA A 96 18.24 -1.91 21.18
C ALA A 96 16.79 -1.64 21.59
N SER A 97 16.07 -2.71 21.94
CA SER A 97 14.70 -2.62 22.41
C SER A 97 14.44 -3.63 23.53
N ASP A 98 13.67 -3.20 24.53
CA ASP A 98 13.15 -3.99 25.64
C ASP A 98 11.76 -4.58 25.36
N LYS A 99 11.11 -4.16 24.27
CA LYS A 99 9.77 -4.61 23.85
C LYS A 99 9.69 -4.89 22.35
N PRO A 100 8.71 -5.70 21.89
CA PRO A 100 8.44 -5.86 20.47
C PRO A 100 8.02 -4.53 19.81
N GLN A 101 8.81 -4.02 18.87
CA GLN A 101 8.53 -2.77 18.15
C GLN A 101 9.40 -2.61 16.92
N PHE A 102 9.13 -1.56 16.15
CA PHE A 102 10.05 -1.05 15.13
C PHE A 102 10.69 0.24 15.62
N ILE A 103 11.97 0.43 15.30
CA ILE A 103 12.70 1.66 15.55
C ILE A 103 13.20 2.18 14.20
N ARG A 104 12.83 3.41 13.85
CA ARG A 104 13.40 4.15 12.73
C ARG A 104 14.63 4.89 13.19
N CYS A 105 15.59 5.06 12.30
CA CYS A 105 16.77 5.89 12.49
C CYS A 105 16.90 6.84 11.31
N HIS A 106 16.73 8.12 11.58
CA HIS A 106 16.97 9.22 10.66
C HIS A 106 18.43 9.62 10.80
N VAL A 107 19.22 9.40 9.75
CA VAL A 107 20.65 9.73 9.72
C VAL A 107 20.84 10.89 8.75
N THR A 108 21.40 11.98 9.24
CA THR A 108 21.72 13.17 8.45
C THR A 108 23.23 13.29 8.34
N TYR A 109 23.72 13.34 7.11
CA TYR A 109 25.08 13.72 6.81
C TYR A 109 25.13 15.18 6.40
N THR A 110 25.98 15.96 7.07
CA THR A 110 26.26 17.36 6.74
C THR A 110 27.69 17.47 6.21
N PRO A 111 27.88 17.75 4.90
CA PRO A 111 29.21 17.96 4.34
C PRO A 111 29.83 19.27 4.83
N ALA A 112 31.15 19.41 4.70
CA ALA A 112 31.84 20.67 4.99
C ALA A 112 31.37 21.82 4.09
N THR A 113 30.97 21.50 2.86
CA THR A 113 30.38 22.42 1.89
C THR A 113 29.20 21.74 1.19
N GLY A 114 28.11 22.46 0.97
CA GLY A 114 26.90 21.92 0.33
C GLY A 114 25.74 21.69 1.30
N LYS A 115 24.70 20.99 0.82
CA LYS A 115 23.47 20.74 1.58
C LYS A 115 23.55 19.41 2.34
N PRO A 116 22.95 19.30 3.53
CA PRO A 116 22.78 18.02 4.21
C PRO A 116 21.96 17.03 3.39
N ILE A 117 22.28 15.74 3.55
CA ILE A 117 21.56 14.62 2.96
C ILE A 117 21.06 13.74 4.10
N MET A 118 19.80 13.32 4.03
CA MET A 118 19.18 12.47 5.05
C MET A 118 18.73 11.14 4.45
N LEU A 119 18.98 10.06 5.18
CA LEU A 119 18.44 8.73 4.90
C LEU A 119 17.72 8.23 6.16
N THR A 120 16.61 7.53 5.96
CA THR A 120 15.91 6.84 7.06
C THR A 120 16.00 5.34 6.83
N VAL A 121 16.39 4.61 7.86
CA VAL A 121 16.35 3.15 7.91
C VAL A 121 15.54 2.73 9.12
N ALA A 122 15.05 1.50 9.14
CA ALA A 122 14.37 0.98 10.31
C ALA A 122 14.74 -0.48 10.57
N VAL A 123 14.66 -0.85 11.83
CA VAL A 123 14.89 -2.21 12.33
C VAL A 123 13.69 -2.65 13.16
N GLY A 124 13.39 -3.95 13.14
CA GLY A 124 12.31 -4.55 13.91
C GLY A 124 12.83 -5.46 15.01
N PHE A 125 12.25 -5.39 16.21
CA PHE A 125 12.59 -6.25 17.36
C PHE A 125 11.40 -7.15 17.70
N SER A 126 11.62 -8.48 17.70
CA SER A 126 10.63 -9.54 17.96
C SER A 126 9.26 -9.27 17.31
N VAL A 127 9.26 -8.84 16.05
CA VAL A 127 8.08 -8.27 15.36
C VAL A 127 6.88 -9.23 15.27
N THR A 128 7.11 -10.53 15.34
CA THR A 128 6.08 -11.58 15.38
C THR A 128 5.27 -11.59 16.68
N LYS A 129 5.74 -10.87 17.71
CA LYS A 129 5.05 -10.70 19.01
C LYS A 129 4.23 -9.40 19.09
N ILE A 130 4.22 -8.58 18.04
CA ILE A 130 3.38 -7.36 17.99
C ILE A 130 1.91 -7.78 17.88
N ARG A 131 1.07 -7.32 18.81
CA ARG A 131 -0.37 -7.63 18.88
C ARG A 131 -1.19 -6.34 18.77
N PRO A 132 -2.46 -6.37 18.32
CA PRO A 132 -3.34 -5.19 18.29
C PRO A 132 -3.43 -4.44 19.63
N GLY A 133 -3.77 -3.15 19.55
CA GLY A 133 -3.80 -2.23 20.70
C GLY A 133 -5.01 -2.35 21.59
N LEU A 134 -6.13 -2.78 21.01
CA LEU A 134 -7.35 -3.03 21.72
C LEU A 134 -7.86 -4.42 21.37
N PRO A 135 -8.58 -5.09 22.29
CA PRO A 135 -9.24 -6.34 21.99
C PRO A 135 -10.36 -6.13 20.97
N VAL A 136 -10.71 -7.21 20.27
CA VAL A 136 -11.93 -7.28 19.44
C VAL A 136 -13.14 -6.93 20.32
N PRO A 137 -14.09 -6.09 19.86
CA PRO A 137 -15.36 -5.90 20.57
C PRO A 137 -16.12 -7.21 20.77
N ASP A 138 -16.75 -7.38 21.94
CA ASP A 138 -17.46 -8.62 22.29
C ASP A 138 -18.61 -8.96 21.32
N ASP A 139 -19.28 -7.94 20.78
CA ASP A 139 -20.38 -8.08 19.82
C ASP A 139 -19.95 -7.86 18.36
N PHE A 140 -18.65 -7.90 18.06
CA PHE A 140 -18.12 -7.63 16.70
C PHE A 140 -18.73 -8.55 15.63
N ASP A 141 -18.80 -9.86 15.90
CA ASP A 141 -19.39 -10.83 14.97
C ASP A 141 -20.88 -10.59 14.79
N ALA A 142 -21.61 -10.47 15.89
CA ALA A 142 -23.05 -10.20 15.87
C ALA A 142 -23.37 -8.89 15.10
N PHE A 143 -22.53 -7.86 15.26
CA PHE A 143 -22.64 -6.63 14.51
C PHE A 143 -22.49 -6.87 13.01
N TRP A 144 -21.43 -7.52 12.56
CA TRP A 144 -21.17 -7.75 11.14
C TRP A 144 -22.13 -8.75 10.49
N ASP A 145 -22.59 -9.75 11.23
CA ASP A 145 -23.65 -10.67 10.81
C ASP A 145 -24.94 -9.89 10.53
N LYS A 146 -25.31 -8.96 11.41
CA LYS A 146 -26.44 -8.05 11.17
C LYS A 146 -26.22 -7.21 9.92
N GLN A 147 -25.02 -6.67 9.69
CA GLN A 147 -24.73 -5.88 8.48
C GLN A 147 -24.86 -6.72 7.20
N ARG A 148 -24.37 -7.96 7.20
CA ARG A 148 -24.54 -8.89 6.07
C ARG A 148 -26.00 -9.27 5.87
N ALA A 149 -26.77 -9.45 6.94
CA ALA A 149 -28.20 -9.71 6.86
C ALA A 149 -28.97 -8.51 6.26
N GLU A 150 -28.61 -7.27 6.60
CA GLU A 150 -29.18 -6.07 5.95
C GLU A 150 -28.84 -6.02 4.46
N LEU A 151 -27.60 -6.37 4.08
CA LEU A 151 -27.22 -6.47 2.68
C LEU A 151 -28.04 -7.55 1.95
N ALA A 152 -28.26 -8.71 2.56
CA ALA A 152 -29.02 -9.81 1.96
C ALA A 152 -30.49 -9.44 1.65
N LYS A 153 -31.09 -8.51 2.39
CA LYS A 153 -32.43 -7.97 2.09
C LYS A 153 -32.48 -7.13 0.82
N VAL A 154 -31.34 -6.60 0.38
CA VAL A 154 -31.24 -5.79 -0.84
C VAL A 154 -31.10 -6.71 -2.06
N LYS A 155 -32.15 -6.82 -2.88
CA LYS A 155 -32.13 -7.58 -4.15
C LYS A 155 -30.88 -7.21 -4.96
N MET A 156 -30.08 -8.22 -5.30
CA MET A 156 -28.90 -8.04 -6.15
C MET A 156 -29.35 -7.88 -7.60
N ALA A 157 -29.52 -6.64 -8.05
CA ALA A 157 -29.65 -6.31 -9.45
C ALA A 157 -28.33 -5.74 -9.97
N SER A 158 -27.96 -6.10 -11.19
CA SER A 158 -26.76 -5.57 -11.85
C SER A 158 -27.07 -4.97 -13.22
N THR A 159 -26.40 -3.88 -13.54
CA THR A 159 -26.28 -3.37 -14.91
C THR A 159 -24.86 -3.61 -15.39
N SER A 160 -24.71 -3.96 -16.67
CA SER A 160 -23.41 -4.25 -17.27
C SER A 160 -23.36 -3.65 -18.67
N THR A 161 -22.48 -2.67 -18.86
CA THR A 161 -22.27 -2.01 -20.15
C THR A 161 -20.94 -2.50 -20.72
N ARG A 162 -20.95 -3.05 -21.94
CA ARG A 162 -19.72 -3.51 -22.61
C ARG A 162 -18.74 -2.34 -22.78
N VAL A 163 -17.47 -2.60 -22.49
CA VAL A 163 -16.36 -1.66 -22.68
C VAL A 163 -15.42 -2.26 -23.71
N GLU A 164 -15.16 -1.51 -24.78
CA GLU A 164 -14.25 -1.96 -25.82
C GLU A 164 -12.82 -2.08 -25.29
N TYR A 165 -12.16 -3.17 -25.66
CA TYR A 165 -10.78 -3.46 -25.32
C TYR A 165 -10.11 -4.18 -26.48
N SER A 166 -8.82 -3.93 -26.71
CA SER A 166 -8.12 -4.40 -27.92
C SER A 166 -7.90 -5.92 -27.97
N ASP A 167 -8.01 -6.61 -26.83
CA ASP A 167 -7.85 -8.05 -26.71
C ASP A 167 -9.17 -8.77 -26.97
N SER A 168 -9.32 -9.35 -28.16
CA SER A 168 -10.57 -9.98 -28.62
C SER A 168 -10.93 -11.28 -27.87
N GLN A 169 -10.01 -11.82 -27.06
CA GLN A 169 -10.23 -12.98 -26.21
C GLN A 169 -10.93 -12.62 -24.90
N LEU A 170 -11.04 -11.33 -24.58
CA LEU A 170 -11.61 -10.85 -23.33
C LEU A 170 -12.93 -10.14 -23.58
N GLU A 171 -13.83 -10.26 -22.60
CA GLU A 171 -15.00 -9.41 -22.48
C GLU A 171 -14.83 -8.50 -21.28
N CYS A 172 -15.07 -7.21 -21.47
CA CYS A 172 -14.93 -6.19 -20.45
C CYS A 172 -16.24 -5.43 -20.28
N PHE A 173 -16.60 -5.12 -19.05
CA PHE A 173 -17.86 -4.49 -18.69
C PHE A 173 -17.63 -3.41 -17.60
N ASP A 174 -18.32 -2.28 -17.71
CA ASP A 174 -18.58 -1.38 -16.59
C ASP A 174 -19.85 -1.87 -15.89
N VAL A 175 -19.71 -2.31 -14.64
CA VAL A 175 -20.75 -2.99 -13.88
C VAL A 175 -21.16 -2.14 -12.69
N GLN A 176 -22.46 -1.99 -12.50
CA GLN A 176 -23.03 -1.55 -11.23
C GLN A 176 -23.88 -2.64 -10.63
N VAL A 177 -23.71 -2.89 -9.33
CA VAL A 177 -24.51 -3.86 -8.57
C VAL A 177 -25.17 -3.14 -7.42
N THR A 178 -26.50 -3.25 -7.29
CA THR A 178 -27.24 -2.66 -6.17
C THR A 178 -26.60 -3.11 -4.85
N CYS A 179 -26.47 -2.20 -3.89
CA CYS A 179 -25.92 -2.44 -2.57
C CYS A 179 -26.74 -1.64 -1.54
N VAL A 180 -26.41 -1.76 -0.25
CA VAL A 180 -27.00 -0.90 0.79
C VAL A 180 -26.75 0.57 0.42
N ALA A 181 -27.81 1.38 0.51
CA ALA A 181 -27.77 2.81 0.24
C ALA A 181 -26.61 3.50 0.99
N PRO A 182 -26.01 4.57 0.43
CA PRO A 182 -26.51 5.37 -0.68
C PRO A 182 -25.92 5.00 -2.06
N ARG A 183 -24.95 4.09 -2.14
CA ARG A 183 -24.21 3.86 -3.39
C ARG A 183 -24.07 2.38 -3.73
N PRO A 184 -24.13 2.02 -5.03
CA PRO A 184 -23.95 0.66 -5.48
C PRO A 184 -22.48 0.22 -5.36
N VAL A 185 -22.22 -1.05 -5.65
CA VAL A 185 -20.90 -1.43 -6.17
C VAL A 185 -20.80 -0.86 -7.59
N SER A 186 -19.68 -0.21 -7.92
CA SER A 186 -19.35 0.21 -9.28
C SER A 186 -17.95 -0.31 -9.58
N GLY A 187 -17.73 -0.96 -10.71
CA GLY A 187 -16.43 -1.55 -11.03
C GLY A 187 -16.30 -2.01 -12.47
N TYR A 188 -15.06 -2.15 -12.94
CA TYR A 188 -14.81 -2.86 -14.19
C TYR A 188 -14.70 -4.35 -13.92
N TYR A 189 -15.44 -5.13 -14.70
CA TYR A 189 -15.41 -6.59 -14.70
C TYR A 189 -14.88 -7.10 -16.03
N ALA A 190 -13.97 -8.06 -16.00
CA ALA A 190 -13.45 -8.71 -17.19
C ALA A 190 -13.35 -10.23 -17.00
N LYS A 191 -13.58 -10.96 -18.09
CA LYS A 191 -13.45 -12.42 -18.16
C LYS A 191 -12.95 -12.86 -19.54
N GLN A 192 -12.51 -14.11 -19.66
CA GLN A 192 -12.29 -14.72 -20.96
C GLN A 192 -13.62 -14.99 -21.65
N LYS A 193 -13.69 -14.73 -22.95
CA LYS A 193 -14.92 -14.89 -23.75
C LYS A 193 -15.45 -16.33 -23.75
N ASP A 194 -14.54 -17.29 -23.80
CA ASP A 194 -14.85 -18.72 -23.92
C ASP A 194 -14.63 -19.46 -22.59
N ALA A 195 -14.70 -18.75 -21.45
CA ALA A 195 -14.64 -19.38 -20.13
C ALA A 195 -15.81 -20.36 -19.97
N ALA A 196 -15.51 -21.60 -19.59
CA ALA A 196 -16.52 -22.63 -19.41
C ALA A 196 -17.24 -22.46 -18.07
N GLU A 197 -18.41 -23.09 -17.94
CA GLU A 197 -19.09 -23.16 -16.64
C GLU A 197 -18.17 -23.77 -15.59
N LYS A 198 -18.14 -23.15 -14.41
CA LYS A 198 -17.34 -23.60 -13.26
C LYS A 198 -15.86 -23.84 -13.54
N SER A 199 -15.25 -23.07 -14.46
CA SER A 199 -13.84 -23.22 -14.81
C SER A 199 -12.91 -22.17 -14.22
N SER A 200 -13.44 -21.04 -13.72
CA SER A 200 -12.63 -19.86 -13.40
C SER A 200 -12.70 -19.47 -11.93
N PRO A 201 -11.56 -19.29 -11.25
CA PRO A 201 -11.54 -18.65 -9.93
C PRO A 201 -11.93 -17.17 -10.06
N ALA A 202 -12.39 -16.56 -8.98
CA ALA A 202 -12.74 -15.14 -8.96
C ALA A 202 -11.65 -14.29 -8.29
N ILE A 203 -11.29 -13.14 -8.87
CA ILE A 203 -10.37 -12.16 -8.27
C ILE A 203 -11.00 -10.77 -8.16
N LEU A 204 -10.96 -10.22 -6.95
CA LEU A 204 -11.45 -8.89 -6.62
C LEU A 204 -10.26 -7.96 -6.32
N TRP A 205 -10.16 -6.86 -7.05
CA TRP A 205 -9.16 -5.82 -6.86
C TRP A 205 -9.74 -4.65 -6.06
N VAL A 206 -9.11 -4.34 -4.94
CA VAL A 206 -9.54 -3.27 -4.02
C VAL A 206 -8.47 -2.18 -3.88
N HIS A 207 -8.94 -0.94 -3.75
CA HIS A 207 -8.14 0.25 -4.05
C HIS A 207 -7.53 0.94 -2.83
N GLY A 208 -6.30 1.45 -2.99
CA GLY A 208 -5.70 2.41 -2.06
C GLY A 208 -6.53 3.70 -1.92
N ALA A 209 -6.27 4.48 -0.88
CA ALA A 209 -7.07 5.68 -0.57
C ALA A 209 -7.10 6.67 -1.74
N GLY A 210 -8.21 7.39 -1.89
CA GLY A 210 -8.38 8.46 -2.88
C GLY A 210 -9.57 8.22 -3.81
N VAL A 211 -10.05 9.31 -4.40
CA VAL A 211 -11.28 9.31 -5.22
C VAL A 211 -10.89 9.26 -6.70
N ARG A 212 -11.13 8.11 -7.32
CA ARG A 212 -10.77 7.85 -8.73
C ARG A 212 -11.66 6.75 -9.32
N SER A 213 -11.49 6.50 -10.61
CA SER A 213 -12.12 5.37 -11.31
C SER A 213 -11.65 4.03 -10.77
N SER A 214 -12.47 2.99 -10.95
CA SER A 214 -11.99 1.61 -11.05
C SER A 214 -10.97 1.48 -12.20
N SER A 215 -10.07 0.50 -12.09
CA SER A 215 -9.02 0.16 -13.06
C SER A 215 -9.45 -0.98 -13.99
N LEU A 216 -9.79 -0.65 -15.25
CA LEU A 216 -10.00 -1.65 -16.29
C LEU A 216 -8.74 -2.51 -16.51
N GLY A 217 -7.55 -1.91 -16.38
CA GLY A 217 -6.28 -2.63 -16.52
C GLY A 217 -6.10 -3.74 -15.48
N ALA A 218 -6.54 -3.53 -14.23
CA ALA A 218 -6.49 -4.56 -13.19
C ALA A 218 -7.47 -5.69 -13.48
N ALA A 219 -8.71 -5.35 -13.88
CA ALA A 219 -9.69 -6.33 -14.32
C ALA A 219 -9.14 -7.21 -15.46
N VAL A 220 -8.55 -6.58 -16.49
CA VAL A 220 -7.92 -7.28 -17.63
C VAL A 220 -6.76 -8.18 -17.20
N ILE A 221 -5.89 -7.75 -16.26
CA ILE A 221 -4.77 -8.58 -15.78
C ILE A 221 -5.28 -9.90 -15.19
N GLY A 222 -6.31 -9.85 -14.33
CA GLY A 222 -6.90 -11.06 -13.76
C GLY A 222 -7.58 -11.93 -14.82
N ALA A 223 -8.31 -11.32 -15.76
CA ALA A 223 -8.99 -12.04 -16.83
C ALA A 223 -8.00 -12.78 -17.77
N ARG A 224 -6.88 -12.14 -18.11
CA ARG A 224 -5.79 -12.79 -18.87
C ARG A 224 -5.19 -13.99 -18.15
N ALA A 225 -5.23 -14.00 -16.82
CA ALA A 225 -4.80 -15.14 -16.01
C ALA A 225 -5.90 -16.20 -15.79
N GLY A 226 -7.00 -16.14 -16.55
CA GLY A 226 -8.07 -17.15 -16.53
C GLY A 226 -9.09 -16.98 -15.40
N MET A 227 -9.12 -15.81 -14.76
CA MET A 227 -9.99 -15.53 -13.61
C MET A 227 -11.19 -14.64 -13.98
N LEU A 228 -12.30 -14.78 -13.25
CA LEU A 228 -13.37 -13.78 -13.25
C LEU A 228 -12.89 -12.58 -12.44
N SER A 229 -12.59 -11.46 -13.11
CA SER A 229 -11.78 -10.41 -12.52
C SER A 229 -12.55 -9.10 -12.43
N MET A 230 -12.80 -8.63 -11.21
CA MET A 230 -13.48 -7.36 -10.96
C MET A 230 -12.59 -6.43 -10.17
N ASP A 231 -12.39 -5.22 -10.68
CA ASP A 231 -11.82 -4.12 -9.93
C ASP A 231 -12.96 -3.18 -9.51
N ILE A 232 -13.03 -2.82 -8.22
CA ILE A 232 -14.13 -2.00 -7.72
C ILE A 232 -13.70 -0.58 -7.33
N ASN A 233 -14.57 0.38 -7.63
CA ASN A 233 -14.48 1.73 -7.14
C ASN A 233 -14.75 1.75 -5.62
N ALA A 234 -13.77 2.18 -4.82
CA ALA A 234 -13.87 2.20 -3.36
C ALA A 234 -15.07 3.01 -2.83
N HIS A 235 -15.59 3.96 -3.61
CA HIS A 235 -16.67 4.86 -3.22
C HIS A 235 -18.02 4.54 -3.85
N GLY A 236 -18.10 3.58 -4.79
CA GLY A 236 -19.32 3.28 -5.53
C GLY A 236 -19.78 4.41 -6.48
N ILE A 237 -18.83 5.25 -6.93
CA ILE A 237 -19.08 6.29 -7.94
C ILE A 237 -18.80 5.77 -9.34
N ALA A 238 -19.34 6.45 -10.36
CA ALA A 238 -19.21 6.04 -11.76
C ALA A 238 -17.74 5.96 -12.23
N ASN A 239 -17.47 4.99 -13.10
CA ASN A 239 -16.15 4.75 -13.69
C ASN A 239 -15.97 5.50 -15.02
N GLY A 240 -14.72 5.57 -15.51
CA GLY A 240 -14.41 6.12 -16.83
C GLY A 240 -14.71 7.61 -17.03
N LYS A 241 -15.01 8.34 -15.95
CA LYS A 241 -15.25 9.79 -15.99
C LYS A 241 -13.96 10.59 -16.12
N THR A 242 -14.10 11.88 -16.43
CA THR A 242 -12.96 12.81 -16.56
C THR A 242 -12.29 13.08 -15.21
N ALA A 243 -11.06 13.60 -15.25
CA ALA A 243 -10.34 14.03 -14.04
C ALA A 243 -11.15 15.07 -13.23
N ASP A 244 -11.84 16.00 -13.90
CA ASP A 244 -12.66 17.03 -13.24
C ASP A 244 -13.84 16.45 -12.47
N PHE A 245 -14.48 15.38 -12.98
CA PHE A 245 -15.52 14.67 -12.23
C PHE A 245 -14.99 14.15 -10.89
N TYR A 246 -13.85 13.46 -10.89
CA TYR A 246 -13.26 12.91 -9.66
C TYR A 246 -12.74 14.01 -8.74
N LYS A 247 -12.20 15.10 -9.29
CA LYS A 247 -11.81 16.29 -8.52
C LYS A 247 -13.03 16.90 -7.81
N ALA A 248 -14.16 17.06 -8.51
CA ALA A 248 -15.39 17.58 -7.92
C ALA A 248 -15.96 16.65 -6.83
N GLN A 249 -15.86 15.33 -7.01
CA GLN A 249 -16.21 14.38 -5.94
C GLN A 249 -15.29 14.55 -4.72
N THR A 250 -13.98 14.66 -4.95
CA THR A 250 -12.95 14.83 -3.90
C THR A 250 -13.16 16.11 -3.10
N SER A 251 -13.46 17.24 -3.75
CA SER A 251 -13.67 18.53 -3.08
C SER A 251 -15.08 18.73 -2.54
N GLY A 252 -16.04 17.89 -2.95
CA GLY A 252 -17.44 17.95 -2.54
C GLY A 252 -17.89 16.71 -1.77
N PRO A 253 -18.75 15.83 -2.32
CA PRO A 253 -19.40 14.74 -1.57
C PRO A 253 -18.48 13.71 -0.90
N LEU A 254 -17.20 13.63 -1.30
CA LEU A 254 -16.21 12.71 -0.72
C LEU A 254 -15.07 13.45 0.00
N LYS A 255 -15.19 14.77 0.20
CA LYS A 255 -14.22 15.51 1.00
C LYS A 255 -14.13 14.90 2.39
N ASP A 256 -12.92 14.54 2.80
CA ASP A 256 -12.62 13.95 4.11
C ASP A 256 -13.47 12.71 4.46
N TYR A 257 -13.91 11.94 3.45
CA TYR A 257 -14.79 10.77 3.62
C TYR A 257 -14.34 9.82 4.75
N ARG A 258 -13.03 9.68 4.95
CA ARG A 258 -12.41 8.81 5.96
C ARG A 258 -12.78 9.16 7.41
N PHE A 259 -13.29 10.37 7.66
CA PHE A 259 -13.73 10.81 8.98
C PHE A 259 -15.26 10.90 9.09
N SER A 260 -16.00 10.64 8.00
CA SER A 260 -17.46 10.76 8.01
C SER A 260 -18.08 9.67 8.90
N GLY A 261 -18.90 10.10 9.86
CA GLY A 261 -19.61 9.22 10.81
C GLY A 261 -18.70 8.46 11.78
N ARG A 262 -17.45 8.90 11.97
CA ARG A 262 -16.43 8.14 12.70
C ARG A 262 -16.74 7.92 14.19
N GLU A 263 -17.66 8.68 14.76
CA GLU A 263 -18.05 8.61 16.17
C GLU A 263 -19.11 7.50 16.44
N ASP A 264 -19.58 6.79 15.41
CA ASP A 264 -20.60 5.74 15.54
C ASP A 264 -20.37 4.61 14.51
N ARG A 265 -20.28 3.36 15.00
CA ARG A 265 -20.10 2.14 14.18
C ARG A 265 -21.16 1.95 13.09
N ASP A 266 -22.37 2.46 13.29
CA ASP A 266 -23.47 2.34 12.33
C ASP A 266 -23.40 3.40 11.21
N THR A 267 -22.72 4.53 11.46
CA THR A 267 -22.62 5.66 10.51
C THR A 267 -21.25 5.80 9.87
N ILE A 268 -20.21 5.18 10.44
CA ILE A 268 -18.84 5.24 9.97
C ILE A 268 -18.72 4.84 8.49
N TYR A 269 -18.07 5.70 7.70
CA TYR A 269 -18.01 5.57 6.25
C TYR A 269 -17.56 4.18 5.74
N PHE A 270 -16.57 3.59 6.43
CA PHE A 270 -15.99 2.30 6.04
C PHE A 270 -16.99 1.14 6.13
N ARG A 271 -18.04 1.25 6.94
CA ARG A 271 -19.12 0.26 7.01
C ARG A 271 -19.72 -0.03 5.62
N HIS A 272 -20.11 1.03 4.90
CA HIS A 272 -20.66 0.88 3.55
C HIS A 272 -19.61 0.44 2.53
N MET A 273 -18.33 0.79 2.73
CA MET A 273 -17.25 0.27 1.89
C MET A 273 -17.15 -1.25 1.99
N TYR A 274 -17.24 -1.80 3.19
CA TYR A 274 -17.09 -3.24 3.41
C TYR A 274 -18.29 -4.03 2.90
N LEU A 275 -19.50 -3.47 3.02
CA LEU A 275 -20.69 -4.07 2.38
C LEU A 275 -20.59 -4.11 0.85
N ARG A 276 -19.92 -3.13 0.22
CA ARG A 276 -19.62 -3.20 -1.23
C ARG A 276 -18.62 -4.31 -1.58
N ILE A 277 -17.70 -4.66 -0.69
CA ILE A 277 -16.80 -5.81 -0.89
C ILE A 277 -17.61 -7.10 -0.91
N VAL A 278 -18.45 -7.33 0.11
CA VAL A 278 -19.31 -8.52 0.19
C VAL A 278 -20.22 -8.61 -1.06
N ARG A 279 -20.86 -7.50 -1.45
CA ARG A 279 -21.71 -7.47 -2.65
C ARG A 279 -20.95 -7.70 -3.96
N ALA A 280 -19.69 -7.28 -4.05
CA ALA A 280 -18.85 -7.58 -5.21
C ALA A 280 -18.51 -9.08 -5.28
N ILE A 281 -18.25 -9.71 -4.12
CA ILE A 281 -18.07 -11.17 -4.02
C ILE A 281 -19.36 -11.89 -4.41
N ASP A 282 -20.53 -11.43 -3.97
CA ASP A 282 -21.83 -11.98 -4.41
C ASP A 282 -21.98 -11.96 -5.93
N PHE A 283 -21.65 -10.82 -6.57
CA PHE A 283 -21.70 -10.69 -8.01
C PHE A 283 -20.75 -11.68 -8.71
N LEU A 284 -19.48 -11.71 -8.31
CA LEU A 284 -18.46 -12.60 -8.88
C LEU A 284 -18.83 -14.08 -8.72
N THR A 285 -19.31 -14.48 -7.54
CA THR A 285 -19.66 -15.87 -7.23
C THR A 285 -21.02 -16.31 -7.76
N SER A 286 -21.83 -15.37 -8.28
CA SER A 286 -23.07 -15.68 -8.99
C SER A 286 -22.87 -15.97 -10.49
N GLN A 287 -21.68 -15.72 -11.03
CA GLN A 287 -21.39 -15.96 -12.45
C GLN A 287 -21.31 -17.48 -12.71
N PRO A 288 -21.88 -17.99 -13.82
CA PRO A 288 -21.89 -19.42 -14.12
C PRO A 288 -20.48 -20.00 -14.31
N GLU A 289 -19.50 -19.17 -14.70
CA GLU A 289 -18.12 -19.58 -14.90
C GLU A 289 -17.32 -19.71 -13.59
N TRP A 290 -17.85 -19.25 -12.45
CA TRP A 290 -17.15 -19.33 -11.18
C TRP A 290 -16.97 -20.79 -10.75
N ASP A 291 -15.73 -21.16 -10.42
CA ASP A 291 -15.33 -22.52 -10.06
C ASP A 291 -15.97 -23.09 -8.78
N GLY A 292 -16.78 -22.30 -8.08
CA GLY A 292 -17.49 -22.71 -6.87
C GLY A 292 -16.62 -22.77 -5.61
N LYS A 293 -15.34 -22.36 -5.70
CA LYS A 293 -14.36 -22.58 -4.63
C LYS A 293 -13.46 -21.39 -4.34
N ASN A 294 -12.84 -20.80 -5.36
CA ASN A 294 -11.74 -19.88 -5.15
C ASN A 294 -12.21 -18.43 -5.34
N VAL A 295 -12.04 -17.63 -4.29
CA VAL A 295 -12.12 -16.16 -4.34
C VAL A 295 -10.81 -15.59 -3.81
N ILE A 296 -10.23 -14.68 -4.59
CA ILE A 296 -8.99 -13.97 -4.30
C ILE A 296 -9.31 -12.49 -4.09
N VAL A 297 -8.73 -11.87 -3.08
CA VAL A 297 -8.81 -10.42 -2.88
C VAL A 297 -7.42 -9.81 -2.78
N ILE A 298 -7.14 -8.82 -3.63
CA ILE A 298 -5.83 -8.17 -3.71
C ILE A 298 -5.94 -6.65 -3.59
N GLY A 299 -5.06 -6.05 -2.80
CA GLY A 299 -5.02 -4.60 -2.64
C GLY A 299 -3.77 -4.11 -1.91
N HIS A 300 -3.54 -2.80 -2.02
CA HIS A 300 -2.44 -2.10 -1.34
C HIS A 300 -2.95 -0.87 -0.57
N SER A 301 -2.31 -0.51 0.56
CA SER A 301 -2.73 0.60 1.42
C SER A 301 -4.17 0.42 1.93
N GLN A 302 -5.09 1.36 1.69
CA GLN A 302 -6.53 1.15 1.93
C GLN A 302 -7.06 -0.12 1.27
N GLY A 303 -6.53 -0.50 0.11
CA GLY A 303 -6.85 -1.77 -0.56
C GLY A 303 -6.35 -2.98 0.23
N GLY A 304 -5.18 -2.89 0.86
CA GLY A 304 -4.64 -3.95 1.71
C GLY A 304 -5.54 -4.18 2.94
N GLY A 305 -5.97 -3.10 3.58
CA GLY A 305 -6.97 -3.15 4.65
C GLY A 305 -8.29 -3.79 4.18
N GLN A 306 -8.80 -3.40 3.01
CA GLN A 306 -9.99 -4.02 2.42
C GLN A 306 -9.80 -5.51 2.10
N ALA A 307 -8.62 -5.95 1.69
CA ALA A 307 -8.34 -7.37 1.44
C ALA A 307 -8.37 -8.20 2.74
N LEU A 308 -7.80 -7.66 3.83
CA LEU A 308 -7.91 -8.26 5.16
C LEU A 308 -9.37 -8.33 5.65
N VAL A 309 -10.13 -7.25 5.44
CA VAL A 309 -11.55 -7.19 5.75
C VAL A 309 -12.32 -8.26 4.97
N ALA A 310 -12.09 -8.36 3.66
CA ALA A 310 -12.74 -9.33 2.80
C ALA A 310 -12.52 -10.76 3.31
N GLY A 311 -11.28 -11.09 3.67
CA GLY A 311 -10.93 -12.40 4.22
C GLY A 311 -11.61 -12.73 5.55
N GLY A 312 -11.85 -11.72 6.39
CA GLY A 312 -12.47 -11.94 7.71
C GLY A 312 -13.99 -11.82 7.75
N ILE A 313 -14.61 -11.23 6.72
CA ILE A 313 -16.07 -11.00 6.69
C ILE A 313 -16.81 -12.02 5.80
N ASP A 314 -16.10 -12.73 4.92
CA ASP A 314 -16.68 -13.60 3.91
C ASP A 314 -15.88 -14.89 3.72
N ASP A 315 -16.46 -16.02 4.14
CA ASP A 315 -15.81 -17.33 4.13
C ASP A 315 -15.49 -17.86 2.72
N ARG A 316 -16.05 -17.25 1.67
CA ARG A 316 -15.72 -17.62 0.28
C ARG A 316 -14.30 -17.17 -0.10
N VAL A 317 -13.71 -16.22 0.62
CA VAL A 317 -12.36 -15.72 0.34
C VAL A 317 -11.31 -16.75 0.75
N THR A 318 -10.60 -17.27 -0.24
CA THR A 318 -9.58 -18.31 -0.08
C THR A 318 -8.15 -17.78 -0.07
N VAL A 319 -7.91 -16.63 -0.70
CA VAL A 319 -6.58 -16.04 -0.84
C VAL A 319 -6.66 -14.53 -0.67
N ILE A 320 -5.77 -13.97 0.16
CA ILE A 320 -5.58 -12.52 0.28
C ILE A 320 -4.14 -12.13 -0.07
N ALA A 321 -4.01 -11.03 -0.80
CA ALA A 321 -2.74 -10.38 -1.10
C ALA A 321 -2.83 -8.92 -0.67
N SER A 322 -2.20 -8.58 0.45
CA SER A 322 -2.42 -7.32 1.18
C SER A 322 -1.11 -6.56 1.40
N GLY A 323 -0.86 -5.55 0.58
CA GLY A 323 0.40 -4.79 0.63
C GLY A 323 0.28 -3.51 1.46
N VAL A 324 1.27 -3.28 2.35
CA VAL A 324 1.34 -2.12 3.26
C VAL A 324 -0.04 -1.70 3.79
N PRO A 325 -0.78 -2.63 4.44
CA PRO A 325 -2.20 -2.44 4.73
C PRO A 325 -2.47 -1.24 5.62
N ALA A 326 -3.34 -0.36 5.14
CA ALA A 326 -3.99 0.64 5.97
C ALA A 326 -5.15 0.01 6.74
N ILE A 327 -5.88 0.84 7.48
CA ILE A 327 -7.07 0.49 8.27
C ILE A 327 -6.73 -0.53 9.38
N CYS A 328 -5.46 -0.60 9.79
CA CYS A 328 -4.99 -1.55 10.79
C CYS A 328 -4.65 -0.85 12.11
N ASP A 329 -5.04 -1.49 13.21
CA ASP A 329 -4.62 -1.20 14.58
C ASP A 329 -4.97 0.23 15.03
N HIS A 330 -6.22 0.66 14.85
CA HIS A 330 -6.70 2.00 15.22
C HIS A 330 -6.55 2.30 16.71
N GLY A 331 -6.64 1.28 17.56
CA GLY A 331 -6.33 1.34 18.99
C GLY A 331 -4.83 1.29 19.30
N GLY A 332 -3.94 1.29 18.30
CA GLY A 332 -2.51 1.11 18.47
C GLY A 332 -1.87 2.06 19.50
N ARG A 333 -2.33 3.32 19.55
CA ARG A 333 -1.77 4.34 20.45
C ARG A 333 -2.06 4.09 21.92
N GLU A 334 -3.11 3.34 22.25
CA GLU A 334 -3.47 2.96 23.62
C GLU A 334 -2.40 2.08 24.29
N LYS A 335 -1.53 1.44 23.50
CA LYS A 335 -0.38 0.63 23.95
C LYS A 335 0.97 1.21 23.52
N GLY A 336 1.02 2.49 23.18
CA GLY A 336 2.26 3.14 22.72
C GLY A 336 2.78 2.61 21.38
N GLN A 337 1.89 2.22 20.46
CA GLN A 337 2.22 1.94 19.07
C GLN A 337 1.49 2.90 18.14
N ILE A 338 2.02 3.11 16.95
CA ILE A 338 1.35 3.97 15.97
C ILE A 338 0.37 3.13 15.12
N ASN A 339 -0.85 3.64 14.95
CA ASN A 339 -1.90 3.03 14.12
C ASN A 339 -1.64 3.22 12.60
N GLY A 340 -2.33 2.50 11.73
CA GLY A 340 -2.30 2.75 10.28
C GLY A 340 -3.16 3.95 9.86
N TRP A 341 -2.99 4.44 8.62
CA TRP A 341 -3.98 5.30 7.94
C TRP A 341 -5.38 4.68 8.08
N PRO A 342 -6.48 5.43 8.24
CA PRO A 342 -6.64 6.88 8.07
C PRO A 342 -6.35 7.75 9.29
N LYS A 343 -5.89 7.17 10.41
CA LYS A 343 -5.81 7.88 11.70
C LYS A 343 -7.19 8.39 12.13
N ILE A 344 -8.18 7.50 12.10
CA ILE A 344 -9.60 7.87 12.26
C ILE A 344 -9.90 8.46 13.63
N VAL A 345 -9.23 7.98 14.68
CA VAL A 345 -9.40 8.41 16.07
C VAL A 345 -8.64 9.72 16.32
N PRO A 346 -9.33 10.82 16.65
CA PRO A 346 -8.71 12.04 17.15
C PRO A 346 -8.05 11.80 18.51
N TYR A 347 -6.94 12.50 18.73
CA TYR A 347 -6.32 12.60 20.05
C TYR A 347 -6.11 14.09 20.34
N ASP A 348 -6.36 14.50 21.56
CA ASP A 348 -6.07 15.86 22.00
C ASP A 348 -4.56 16.08 22.21
N ALA A 349 -4.17 17.31 22.61
CA ALA A 349 -2.78 17.67 22.84
C ALA A 349 -2.13 16.91 24.01
N SER A 350 -2.94 16.36 24.94
CA SER A 350 -2.47 15.52 26.04
C SER A 350 -2.37 14.04 25.67
N GLY A 351 -2.78 13.68 24.45
CA GLY A 351 -2.74 12.31 23.96
C GLY A 351 -3.95 11.48 24.38
N VAL A 352 -5.05 12.09 24.82
CA VAL A 352 -6.30 11.39 25.15
C VAL A 352 -7.14 11.21 23.88
N ALA A 353 -7.62 9.99 23.64
CA ALA A 353 -8.45 9.65 22.50
C ALA A 353 -9.89 10.17 22.63
N ASP A 354 -10.52 10.56 21.53
CA ASP A 354 -11.98 10.68 21.49
C ASP A 354 -12.60 9.29 21.68
N ALA A 355 -13.31 9.10 22.81
CA ALA A 355 -13.81 7.79 23.22
C ALA A 355 -14.82 7.18 22.23
N LYS A 356 -15.65 8.01 21.58
CA LYS A 356 -16.66 7.54 20.62
C LYS A 356 -15.99 7.07 19.33
N ALA A 357 -15.06 7.86 18.81
CA ALA A 357 -14.31 7.49 17.62
C ALA A 357 -13.41 6.28 17.86
N LEU A 358 -12.79 6.17 19.05
CA LEU A 358 -11.99 4.99 19.41
C LEU A 358 -12.87 3.74 19.41
N GLU A 359 -14.02 3.76 20.08
CA GLU A 359 -14.94 2.61 20.13
C GLU A 359 -15.46 2.23 18.73
N ALA A 360 -15.98 3.21 17.98
CA ALA A 360 -16.49 2.96 16.63
C ALA A 360 -15.41 2.42 15.67
N SER A 361 -14.15 2.90 15.81
CA SER A 361 -13.05 2.45 14.95
C SER A 361 -12.75 0.95 15.10
N ARG A 362 -13.02 0.34 16.26
CA ARG A 362 -12.80 -1.09 16.51
C ARG A 362 -13.66 -1.97 15.60
N TYR A 363 -14.82 -1.50 15.14
CA TYR A 363 -15.71 -2.27 14.25
C TYR A 363 -15.25 -2.24 12.80
N ILE A 364 -14.38 -1.30 12.41
CA ILE A 364 -13.83 -1.22 11.07
C ILE A 364 -12.34 -1.55 11.00
N ASP A 365 -11.70 -1.87 12.13
CA ASP A 365 -10.28 -2.19 12.19
C ASP A 365 -9.99 -3.53 11.50
N ALA A 366 -9.18 -3.48 10.45
CA ALA A 366 -8.81 -4.63 9.64
C ALA A 366 -8.11 -5.73 10.43
N VAL A 367 -7.48 -5.42 11.58
CA VAL A 367 -6.88 -6.46 12.45
C VAL A 367 -7.93 -7.40 13.02
N ASN A 368 -9.14 -6.90 13.29
CA ASN A 368 -10.22 -7.70 13.85
C ASN A 368 -10.76 -8.66 12.79
N PHE A 369 -10.89 -8.22 11.54
CA PHE A 369 -11.21 -9.13 10.43
C PHE A 369 -10.10 -10.14 10.15
N ALA A 370 -8.83 -9.70 10.16
CA ALA A 370 -7.69 -10.59 9.93
C ALA A 370 -7.70 -11.81 10.88
N SER A 371 -8.13 -11.63 12.13
CA SER A 371 -8.26 -12.72 13.11
C SER A 371 -9.27 -13.83 12.76
N ARG A 372 -10.08 -13.63 11.73
CA ARG A 372 -11.09 -14.60 11.24
C ARG A 372 -10.69 -15.29 9.94
N PHE A 373 -9.62 -14.82 9.28
CA PHE A 373 -9.24 -15.35 7.97
C PHE A 373 -8.43 -16.66 8.10
N GLN A 374 -8.90 -17.70 7.42
CA GLN A 374 -8.32 -19.05 7.47
C GLN A 374 -7.68 -19.53 6.14
N GLY A 375 -7.69 -18.69 5.11
CA GLY A 375 -7.13 -19.00 3.79
C GLY A 375 -5.61 -18.79 3.69
N LYS A 376 -5.11 -18.59 2.46
CA LYS A 376 -3.69 -18.28 2.19
C LYS A 376 -3.47 -16.77 2.10
N ALA A 377 -2.45 -16.24 2.77
CA ALA A 377 -2.17 -14.82 2.83
C ALA A 377 -0.73 -14.48 2.41
N ILE A 378 -0.57 -13.46 1.58
CA ILE A 378 0.70 -12.78 1.39
C ILE A 378 0.54 -11.30 1.75
N MET A 379 1.46 -10.78 2.55
CA MET A 379 1.47 -9.39 2.96
C MET A 379 2.82 -8.75 2.63
N SER A 380 2.85 -7.43 2.49
CA SER A 380 4.11 -6.67 2.42
C SER A 380 4.14 -5.52 3.41
N VAL A 381 5.33 -5.11 3.80
CA VAL A 381 5.54 -4.05 4.78
C VAL A 381 6.82 -3.28 4.49
N GLY A 382 6.73 -1.95 4.51
CA GLY A 382 7.88 -1.06 4.50
C GLY A 382 8.25 -0.65 5.91
N PHE A 383 9.49 -0.86 6.34
CA PHE A 383 9.85 -0.59 7.74
C PHE A 383 9.94 0.91 8.07
N VAL A 384 10.07 1.79 7.07
CA VAL A 384 10.09 3.25 7.28
C VAL A 384 8.77 3.92 6.90
N ASP A 385 7.74 3.14 6.56
CA ASP A 385 6.41 3.63 6.19
C ASP A 385 5.75 4.39 7.37
N SER A 386 5.52 5.69 7.23
CA SER A 386 4.83 6.51 8.24
C SER A 386 3.32 6.63 8.02
N VAL A 387 2.82 6.15 6.89
CA VAL A 387 1.40 6.15 6.52
C VAL A 387 0.72 4.90 7.07
N CYS A 388 1.32 3.73 6.80
CA CYS A 388 0.90 2.43 7.30
C CYS A 388 2.06 1.80 8.07
N PRO A 389 2.30 2.23 9.32
CA PRO A 389 3.50 1.83 10.05
C PRO A 389 3.63 0.32 10.20
N PRO A 390 4.87 -0.20 10.21
CA PRO A 390 5.13 -1.63 10.22
C PRO A 390 4.55 -2.31 11.47
N SER A 391 4.43 -1.61 12.60
CA SER A 391 3.74 -2.11 13.79
C SER A 391 2.27 -2.45 13.51
N SER A 392 1.54 -1.57 12.81
CA SER A 392 0.14 -1.81 12.43
C SER A 392 -0.02 -2.95 11.43
N CYS A 393 0.89 -3.05 10.46
CA CYS A 393 0.92 -4.14 9.48
C CYS A 393 1.20 -5.50 10.15
N TYR A 394 2.17 -5.55 11.07
CA TYR A 394 2.47 -6.76 11.84
C TYR A 394 1.38 -7.11 12.85
N ALA A 395 0.69 -6.12 13.45
CA ALA A 395 -0.46 -6.38 14.30
C ALA A 395 -1.54 -7.17 13.55
N ALA A 396 -1.83 -6.81 12.29
CA ALA A 396 -2.75 -7.57 11.43
C ALA A 396 -2.18 -8.95 11.05
N PHE A 397 -0.93 -9.03 10.58
CA PHE A 397 -0.32 -10.29 10.13
C PHE A 397 -0.23 -11.34 11.26
N ASN A 398 0.10 -10.90 12.47
CA ASN A 398 0.31 -11.78 13.60
C ASN A 398 -0.99 -12.38 14.14
N VAL A 399 -2.15 -11.75 13.89
CA VAL A 399 -3.45 -12.27 14.30
C VAL A 399 -4.16 -13.13 13.26
N LEU A 400 -3.68 -13.17 12.00
CA LEU A 400 -4.20 -14.10 10.98
C LEU A 400 -4.29 -15.54 11.51
N ASP A 401 -5.51 -16.09 11.56
CA ASP A 401 -5.86 -17.46 12.02
C ASP A 401 -5.72 -18.49 10.89
N VAL A 402 -4.48 -18.63 10.40
CA VAL A 402 -4.19 -19.52 9.28
C VAL A 402 -3.30 -20.67 9.71
N LYS A 403 -3.36 -21.77 8.95
CA LYS A 403 -2.47 -22.92 9.15
C LYS A 403 -0.99 -22.50 9.03
N PRO A 404 -0.07 -23.18 9.74
CA PRO A 404 1.36 -22.99 9.54
C PRO A 404 1.74 -23.07 8.05
N GLY A 405 2.51 -22.10 7.57
CA GLY A 405 2.91 -21.99 6.16
C GLY A 405 1.88 -21.35 5.23
N TYR A 406 0.69 -20.97 5.69
CA TYR A 406 -0.33 -20.31 4.85
C TYR A 406 -0.20 -18.79 4.83
N LYS A 407 0.69 -18.18 5.63
CA LYS A 407 0.98 -16.75 5.58
C LYS A 407 2.45 -16.45 5.35
N THR A 408 2.71 -15.43 4.53
CA THR A 408 4.06 -14.91 4.25
C THR A 408 4.06 -13.39 4.35
N MET A 409 5.12 -12.81 4.93
CA MET A 409 5.37 -11.37 4.95
C MET A 409 6.58 -11.04 4.08
N LEU A 410 6.43 -10.09 3.16
CA LEU A 410 7.52 -9.48 2.39
C LEU A 410 8.01 -8.24 3.15
N ASN A 411 9.20 -8.35 3.74
CA ASN A 411 9.82 -7.28 4.51
C ASN A 411 10.69 -6.40 3.61
N GLU A 412 10.49 -5.10 3.66
CA GLU A 412 11.26 -4.12 2.91
C GLU A 412 11.85 -3.05 3.86
N PRO A 413 13.07 -3.27 4.39
CA PRO A 413 13.63 -2.43 5.45
C PRO A 413 13.79 -0.94 5.10
N LEU A 414 14.02 -0.64 3.82
CA LEU A 414 14.24 0.73 3.32
C LEU A 414 12.98 1.34 2.67
N MET A 415 11.91 0.56 2.53
CA MET A 415 10.72 1.02 1.84
C MET A 415 9.82 1.84 2.78
N GLY A 416 9.38 3.00 2.29
CA GLY A 416 8.30 3.77 2.89
C GLY A 416 6.92 3.27 2.44
N HIS A 417 5.99 4.19 2.19
CA HIS A 417 4.68 3.83 1.67
C HIS A 417 4.70 3.60 0.16
N ALA A 418 4.93 2.35 -0.28
CA ALA A 418 5.05 2.01 -1.69
C ALA A 418 4.49 0.64 -2.07
N ALA A 419 4.26 0.45 -3.37
CA ALA A 419 3.85 -0.81 -3.99
C ALA A 419 4.70 -1.05 -5.26
N PRO A 420 6.01 -1.31 -5.10
CA PRO A 420 6.93 -1.54 -6.22
C PRO A 420 6.56 -2.79 -7.03
N ALA A 421 7.11 -2.89 -8.25
CA ALA A 421 6.78 -3.95 -9.19
C ALA A 421 7.02 -5.35 -8.62
N HIS A 422 8.17 -5.57 -7.97
CA HIS A 422 8.52 -6.89 -7.43
C HIS A 422 7.54 -7.40 -6.36
N ILE A 423 6.92 -6.51 -5.58
CA ILE A 423 5.86 -6.89 -4.62
C ILE A 423 4.59 -7.29 -5.36
N LYS A 424 4.21 -6.54 -6.40
CA LYS A 424 3.03 -6.86 -7.22
C LYS A 424 3.21 -8.20 -7.93
N ASP A 425 4.40 -8.45 -8.46
CA ASP A 425 4.77 -9.71 -9.10
C ASP A 425 4.73 -10.86 -8.08
N ALA A 426 5.33 -10.68 -6.90
CA ALA A 426 5.30 -11.68 -5.83
C ALA A 426 3.86 -12.02 -5.39
N PHE A 427 2.98 -11.01 -5.28
CA PHE A 427 1.58 -11.23 -4.95
C PHE A 427 0.86 -12.05 -6.02
N PHE A 428 1.04 -11.69 -7.30
CA PHE A 428 0.37 -12.38 -8.39
C PHE A 428 0.90 -13.82 -8.56
N GLU A 429 2.19 -14.04 -8.36
CA GLU A 429 2.78 -15.38 -8.36
C GLU A 429 2.35 -16.21 -7.16
N PHE A 430 2.16 -15.60 -5.98
CA PHE A 430 1.57 -16.28 -4.82
C PHE A 430 0.13 -16.71 -5.10
N ILE A 431 -0.68 -15.85 -5.75
CA ILE A 431 -2.04 -16.17 -6.18
C ILE A 431 -2.05 -17.36 -7.12
N LYS A 432 -1.25 -17.34 -8.20
CA LYS A 432 -1.17 -18.47 -9.14
C LYS A 432 -0.75 -19.77 -8.48
N ARG A 433 0.21 -19.74 -7.55
CA ARG A 433 0.63 -20.93 -6.78
C ARG A 433 -0.45 -21.41 -5.83
N SER A 434 -1.28 -20.51 -5.32
CA SER A 434 -2.33 -20.83 -4.36
C SER A 434 -3.52 -21.56 -4.98
N LEU A 435 -3.70 -21.41 -6.29
CA LEU A 435 -4.79 -21.99 -7.11
C LEU A 435 -4.43 -23.36 -7.72
N LYS A 436 -3.17 -23.77 -7.62
CA LYS A 436 -2.75 -25.15 -7.89
C LYS A 436 -2.99 -26.01 -6.66
#